data_AF-A0A8J2TL52-F1
#
_entry.id   AF-A0A8J2TL52-F1
#
_cell.length_a   1.000
_cell.length_b   1.000
_cell.length_c   1.000
_cell.angle_alpha   90.00
_cell.angle_beta   90.00
_cell.angle_gamma   90.00
#
_symmetry.space_group_name_H-M   'P 1'
#
loop_
_entity.id
_entity.type
_entity.pdbx_description
1 polymer ?
#
loop_
_entity_poly.entity_id
_entity_poly.type
_entity_poly.pdbx_seq_one_letter_code
_entity_poly.pdbx_strand_id
1 'polypeptide(L)'
;MSEEIKVINGYKIYENLEYIRMRPCVILTSKPITALENYLWGYWTYANKNYSGDQIYNEGDPDFNEFKWWLSGQPNIPLSTGPRFYKLLLEQCENDEEKAFELFYEKLDEFKQIKTKS
;
A
#
# COMPACT_ATOMS: atom_id res chain seq x y z
N MET A 1 18.64 -25.26 -8.39
CA MET A 1 18.13 -24.47 -7.26
C MET A 1 16.63 -24.58 -7.33
N SER A 2 15.99 -25.28 -6.40
CA SER A 2 14.53 -25.30 -6.32
C SER A 2 14.09 -23.89 -5.93
N GLU A 3 13.30 -23.23 -6.78
CA GLU A 3 12.63 -22.00 -6.40
C GLU A 3 11.77 -22.32 -5.17
N GLU A 4 12.13 -21.72 -4.05
CA GLU A 4 11.39 -21.87 -2.81
C GLU A 4 10.00 -21.28 -3.04
N ILE A 5 8.97 -22.12 -3.01
CA ILE A 5 7.60 -21.65 -3.16
C ILE A 5 7.24 -20.86 -1.90
N LYS A 6 7.30 -19.53 -1.99
CA LYS A 6 6.87 -18.65 -0.91
C LYS A 6 5.35 -18.69 -0.80
N VAL A 7 4.84 -19.30 0.27
CA VAL A 7 3.42 -19.25 0.61
C VAL A 7 3.10 -17.84 1.09
N ILE A 8 2.10 -17.22 0.47
CA ILE A 8 1.64 -15.86 0.78
C ILE A 8 0.44 -15.98 1.71
N ASN A 9 0.52 -15.34 2.87
CA ASN A 9 -0.62 -15.23 3.77
C ASN A 9 -1.50 -14.06 3.31
N GLY A 10 -2.66 -14.38 2.75
CA GLY A 10 -3.65 -13.41 2.28
C GLY A 10 -4.19 -12.48 3.36
N TYR A 11 -3.91 -12.72 4.65
CA TYR A 11 -4.23 -11.81 5.73
C TYR A 11 -3.14 -10.77 6.02
N LYS A 12 -1.90 -10.99 5.58
CA LYS A 12 -0.76 -10.10 5.86
C LYS A 12 -0.70 -8.99 4.81
N ILE A 13 -0.82 -7.74 5.24
CA ILE A 13 -0.95 -6.60 4.32
C ILE A 13 0.27 -6.46 3.41
N TYR A 14 1.49 -6.53 3.96
CA TYR A 14 2.71 -6.37 3.17
C TYR A 14 2.99 -7.54 2.23
N GLU A 15 2.56 -8.75 2.57
CA GLU A 15 2.68 -9.90 1.66
C GLU A 15 1.71 -9.78 0.48
N ASN A 16 0.49 -9.29 0.74
CA ASN A 16 -0.44 -8.97 -0.33
C ASN A 16 0.10 -7.84 -1.22
N LEU A 17 0.61 -6.76 -0.64
CA LEU A 17 1.19 -5.65 -1.42
C LEU A 17 2.34 -6.16 -2.30
N GLU A 18 3.23 -7.01 -1.79
CA GLU A 18 4.32 -7.59 -2.57
C GLU A 18 3.82 -8.49 -3.71
N TYR A 19 2.83 -9.35 -3.44
CA TYR A 19 2.22 -10.19 -4.48
C TYR A 19 1.69 -9.37 -5.66
N ILE A 20 1.10 -8.22 -5.37
CA ILE A 20 0.46 -7.36 -6.35
C ILE A 20 1.50 -6.51 -7.08
N ARG A 21 2.54 -6.05 -6.38
CA ARG A 21 3.73 -5.46 -7.02
C ARG A 21 4.33 -6.37 -8.08
N MET A 22 4.39 -7.68 -7.80
CA MET A 22 4.92 -8.67 -8.75
C MET A 22 3.99 -8.95 -9.93
N ARG A 23 2.68 -8.72 -9.78
CA ARG A 23 1.66 -9.09 -10.77
C ARG A 23 0.59 -7.99 -10.93
N PRO A 24 0.98 -6.75 -11.26
CA PRO A 24 0.05 -5.62 -11.31
C PRO A 24 -1.09 -5.88 -12.30
N CYS A 25 -0.79 -6.46 -13.47
CA CYS A 25 -1.79 -6.72 -14.52
C CYS A 25 -2.87 -7.73 -14.13
N VAL A 26 -2.61 -8.60 -13.13
CA VAL A 26 -3.59 -9.58 -12.62
C VAL A 26 -4.65 -8.89 -11.75
N ILE A 27 -4.30 -7.75 -11.15
CA ILE A 27 -5.15 -7.03 -10.19
C ILE A 27 -5.73 -5.77 -10.82
N LEU A 28 -4.92 -5.01 -11.54
CA LEU A 28 -5.28 -3.75 -12.20
C LEU A 28 -5.93 -3.99 -13.57
N THR A 29 -6.75 -5.04 -13.70
CA THR A 29 -7.42 -5.46 -14.96
C THR A 29 -7.71 -4.27 -15.88
N SER A 30 -7.26 -4.32 -17.13
CA SER A 30 -7.15 -3.19 -18.08
C SER A 30 -8.26 -2.12 -17.99
N LYS A 31 -7.90 -0.94 -17.43
CA LYS A 31 -8.58 0.39 -17.34
C LYS A 31 -9.95 0.43 -16.61
N PRO A 32 -10.21 1.38 -15.67
CA PRO A 32 -9.93 2.83 -15.78
C PRO A 32 -9.40 3.52 -14.47
N ILE A 33 -9.26 4.86 -14.53
CA ILE A 33 -8.93 5.97 -13.55
C ILE A 33 -9.20 5.73 -12.04
N THR A 34 -9.93 4.69 -11.69
CA THR A 34 -10.30 4.30 -10.32
C THR A 34 -9.60 3.04 -9.85
N ALA A 35 -8.74 2.39 -10.65
CA ALA A 35 -8.06 1.16 -10.27
C ALA A 35 -7.14 1.39 -9.08
N LEU A 36 -6.35 2.48 -9.11
CA LEU A 36 -5.48 2.87 -7.99
C LEU A 36 -6.30 3.32 -6.76
N GLU A 37 -7.37 4.08 -6.97
CA GLU A 37 -8.26 4.51 -5.89
C GLU A 37 -8.88 3.30 -5.18
N ASN A 38 -9.53 2.40 -5.93
CA ASN A 38 -10.18 1.20 -5.40
C ASN A 38 -9.18 0.26 -4.73
N TYR A 39 -7.98 0.13 -5.32
CA TYR A 39 -6.88 -0.64 -4.76
C TYR A 39 -6.51 -0.13 -3.37
N LEU A 40 -6.21 1.16 -3.24
CA LEU A 40 -5.80 1.76 -1.97
C LEU A 40 -6.95 1.83 -0.94
N TRP A 41 -8.19 1.98 -1.41
CA TRP A 41 -9.39 1.89 -0.57
C TRP A 41 -9.60 0.51 0.05
N GLY A 42 -9.32 -0.56 -0.70
CA GLY A 42 -9.39 -1.93 -0.20
C GLY A 42 -8.45 -2.14 0.99
N TYR A 43 -7.19 -1.73 0.85
CA TYR A 43 -6.21 -1.82 1.93
C TYR A 43 -6.49 -0.87 3.09
N TRP A 44 -7.02 0.31 2.81
CA TRP A 44 -7.48 1.23 3.85
C TRP A 44 -8.56 0.57 4.71
N THR A 45 -9.57 -0.03 4.08
CA THR A 45 -10.64 -0.72 4.80
C THR A 45 -10.10 -1.93 5.56
N TYR A 46 -9.15 -2.65 4.97
CA TYR A 46 -8.55 -3.83 5.58
C TYR A 46 -7.69 -3.49 6.81
N ALA A 47 -6.83 -2.47 6.72
CA ALA A 47 -5.95 -2.03 7.80
C ALA A 47 -6.67 -1.29 8.94
N ASN A 48 -7.84 -0.68 8.69
CA ASN A 48 -8.63 0.00 9.73
C ASN A 48 -9.74 -0.88 10.33
N LYS A 49 -10.09 -2.02 9.71
CA LYS A 49 -10.96 -2.99 10.37
C LYS A 49 -10.17 -3.59 11.53
N ASN A 50 -10.79 -3.65 12.71
CA ASN A 50 -10.22 -4.08 14.00
C ASN A 50 -9.71 -5.53 14.02
N TYR A 51 -8.79 -5.90 13.14
CA TYR A 51 -7.99 -7.11 13.24
C TYR A 51 -6.87 -6.86 14.25
N SER A 52 -6.47 -7.87 15.01
CA SER A 52 -5.31 -7.72 15.90
C SER A 52 -4.05 -7.47 15.05
N GLY A 53 -3.11 -6.67 15.54
CA GLY A 53 -1.89 -6.33 14.79
C GLY A 53 -1.18 -7.56 14.22
N ASP A 54 -1.12 -8.65 15.00
CA ASP A 54 -0.53 -9.93 14.62
C ASP A 54 -1.25 -10.66 13.47
N GLN A 55 -2.51 -10.32 13.17
CA GLN A 55 -3.24 -10.89 12.02
C GLN A 55 -2.85 -10.19 10.71
N ILE A 56 -2.58 -8.89 10.77
CA ILE A 56 -2.38 -8.05 9.57
C ILE A 56 -0.91 -7.83 9.25
N TYR A 57 -0.05 -7.84 10.26
CA TYR A 57 1.37 -7.48 10.16
C TYR A 57 2.24 -8.69 10.50
N ASN A 58 3.38 -8.84 9.81
CA ASN A 58 4.45 -9.71 10.30
C ASN A 58 5.22 -9.00 11.42
N GLU A 59 6.01 -9.77 12.17
CA GLU A 59 6.88 -9.20 13.19
C GLU A 59 7.86 -8.20 12.53
N GLY A 60 7.94 -6.98 13.08
CA GLY A 60 8.79 -5.92 12.55
C GLY A 60 8.21 -5.12 11.37
N ASP A 61 7.04 -5.50 10.85
CA ASP A 61 6.35 -4.69 9.84
C ASP A 61 5.88 -3.36 10.46
N PRO A 62 6.12 -2.21 9.80
CA PRO A 62 5.65 -0.94 10.31
C PRO A 62 4.13 -0.80 10.14
N ASP A 63 3.48 -0.02 10.99
CA ASP A 63 2.03 0.22 10.88
C ASP A 63 1.71 0.91 9.55
N PHE A 64 0.85 0.27 8.76
CA PHE A 64 0.41 0.83 7.48
C PHE A 64 -0.34 2.16 7.68
N ASN A 65 -0.94 2.40 8.86
CA ASN A 65 -1.54 3.68 9.16
C ASN A 65 -0.50 4.81 9.22
N GLU A 66 0.67 4.55 9.81
CA GLU A 66 1.76 5.53 9.85
C GLU A 66 2.30 5.83 8.45
N PHE A 67 2.36 4.83 7.57
CA PHE A 67 2.74 5.04 6.17
C PHE A 67 1.81 6.06 5.49
N LYS A 68 0.50 5.98 5.70
CA LYS A 68 -0.46 6.93 5.11
C LYS A 68 -0.18 8.37 5.54
N TRP A 69 0.18 8.56 6.81
CA TRP A 69 0.42 9.88 7.40
C TRP A 69 1.74 10.46 6.92
N TRP A 70 2.74 9.60 6.79
CA TRP A 70 4.02 9.95 6.21
C TRP A 70 3.87 10.34 4.73
N LEU A 71 3.14 9.53 3.95
CA LEU A 71 2.92 9.77 2.53
C LEU A 71 2.12 11.05 2.25
N SER A 72 1.15 11.38 3.11
CA SER A 72 0.37 12.61 2.98
C SER A 72 1.15 13.88 3.38
N GLY A 73 2.34 13.74 3.96
CA GLY A 73 3.13 14.85 4.49
C GLY A 73 2.43 15.61 5.62
N GLN A 74 1.37 15.04 6.20
CA GLN A 74 0.53 15.71 7.19
C GLN A 74 0.47 14.92 8.50
N PRO A 75 1.17 15.38 9.55
CA PRO A 75 0.99 14.84 10.88
C PRO A 75 -0.37 15.33 11.40
N ASN A 76 -1.31 14.42 11.63
CA ASN A 76 -2.54 14.66 12.40
C ASN A 76 -3.73 15.39 11.72
N ILE A 77 -3.95 15.30 10.41
CA ILE A 77 -5.32 15.56 9.92
C ILE A 77 -6.13 14.27 10.00
N PRO A 78 -7.25 14.24 10.76
CA PRO A 78 -8.16 13.11 10.72
C PRO A 78 -8.58 12.90 9.27
N LEU A 79 -8.15 11.80 8.66
CA LEU A 79 -8.61 11.35 7.35
C LEU A 79 -10.05 10.84 7.50
N SER A 80 -10.97 11.73 7.88
CA SER A 80 -12.42 11.48 7.94
C SER A 80 -13.02 11.25 6.54
N THR A 81 -12.21 11.38 5.50
CA THR A 81 -12.61 11.38 4.09
C THR A 81 -11.62 10.56 3.26
N GLY A 82 -11.55 9.25 3.55
CA GLY A 82 -10.88 8.26 2.70
C GLY A 82 -9.39 8.51 2.40
N PRO A 83 -8.77 7.62 1.61
CA PRO A 83 -7.37 7.74 1.20
C PRO A 83 -7.17 8.91 0.21
N ARG A 84 -7.07 10.16 0.65
CA ARG A 84 -6.68 11.28 -0.25
C ARG A 84 -5.30 11.11 -0.89
N PHE A 85 -4.47 10.20 -0.39
CA PHE A 85 -3.12 9.99 -0.88
C PHE A 85 -3.05 9.36 -2.28
N TYR A 86 -4.09 8.65 -2.77
CA TYR A 86 -4.10 8.23 -4.18
C TYR A 86 -4.13 9.44 -5.12
N LYS A 87 -4.84 10.52 -4.75
CA LYS A 87 -4.87 11.75 -5.54
C LYS A 87 -3.50 12.41 -5.58
N LEU A 88 -2.81 12.44 -4.44
CA LEU A 88 -1.44 12.98 -4.37
C LEU A 88 -0.49 12.23 -5.31
N LEU A 89 -0.57 10.90 -5.33
CA LEU A 89 0.23 10.07 -6.24
C LEU A 89 -0.13 10.34 -7.72
N LEU A 90 -1.42 10.41 -8.05
CA LEU A 90 -1.86 10.71 -9.42
C LEU A 90 -1.45 12.12 -9.86
N GLU A 91 -1.57 13.12 -8.99
CA GLU A 91 -1.17 14.51 -9.28
C GLU A 91 0.34 14.60 -9.55
N GLN A 92 1.17 13.88 -8.77
CA GLN A 92 2.62 13.81 -8.98
C GLN A 92 3.02 13.07 -10.28
N CYS A 93 2.13 12.22 -10.79
CA CYS A 93 2.35 11.44 -12.00
C CYS A 93 1.54 11.94 -13.20
N GLU A 94 1.06 13.18 -13.20
CA GLU A 94 0.27 13.75 -14.31
C GLU A 94 -0.97 12.92 -14.70
N ASN A 95 -1.60 12.27 -13.71
CA ASN A 95 -2.71 11.30 -13.84
C ASN A 95 -2.35 10.00 -14.58
N ASP A 96 -1.06 9.69 -14.70
CA ASP A 96 -0.57 8.39 -15.17
C ASP A 96 -0.67 7.36 -14.02
N GLU A 97 -1.69 6.50 -14.07
CA GLU A 97 -1.94 5.49 -13.04
C GLU A 97 -0.81 4.47 -12.88
N GLU A 98 -0.15 4.11 -13.98
CA GLU A 98 0.95 3.14 -13.96
C GLU A 98 2.13 3.71 -13.17
N LYS A 99 2.52 4.95 -13.49
CA LYS A 99 3.55 5.68 -12.73
C LYS A 99 3.13 5.93 -11.29
N ALA A 100 1.86 6.24 -11.04
CA ALA A 100 1.37 6.47 -9.68
C ALA A 100 1.40 5.18 -8.83
N PHE A 101 1.17 4.02 -9.46
CA PHE A 101 1.32 2.71 -8.83
C PHE A 101 2.79 2.39 -8.53
N GLU A 102 3.71 2.66 -9.47
CA GLU A 102 5.15 2.53 -9.24
C GLU A 102 5.62 3.44 -8.09
N LEU A 103 5.20 4.71 -8.11
CA LEU A 103 5.52 5.69 -7.07
C LEU A 103 4.99 5.28 -5.70
N PHE A 104 3.81 4.65 -5.63
CA PHE A 104 3.30 4.10 -4.37
C PHE A 104 4.29 3.09 -3.75
N TYR A 105 4.83 2.15 -4.53
CA TYR A 105 5.78 1.17 -4.02
C TYR A 105 7.14 1.78 -3.69
N GLU A 106 7.60 2.75 -4.48
CA GLU A 106 8.82 3.50 -4.15
C GLU A 106 8.69 4.17 -2.78
N LYS A 107 7.56 4.85 -2.54
CA LYS A 107 7.26 5.50 -1.26
C LYS A 107 7.10 4.51 -0.11
N LEU A 108 6.49 3.35 -0.38
CA LEU A 108 6.36 2.28 0.60
C LEU A 108 7.74 1.73 1.01
N ASP A 109 8.63 1.51 0.05
CA ASP A 109 10.00 1.05 0.31
C ASP A 109 10.80 2.08 1.11
N GLU A 110 10.69 3.36 0.75
CA GLU A 110 11.31 4.48 1.47
C GLU A 110 10.84 4.52 2.94
N PHE A 111 9.53 4.43 3.17
CA PHE A 111 8.96 4.40 4.51
C PHE A 111 9.43 3.20 5.34
N LYS A 112 9.42 1.99 4.75
CA LYS A 112 9.92 0.79 5.43
C LYS A 112 11.39 0.94 5.81
N GLN A 113 12.23 1.48 4.93
CA GLN A 113 13.64 1.72 5.25
C GLN A 113 13.83 2.72 6.41
N ILE A 114 13.01 3.76 6.51
CA ILE A 114 13.04 4.70 7.63
C ILE A 114 12.66 4.01 8.94
N LYS A 115 11.64 3.16 8.91
CA LYS A 115 11.09 2.49 10.10
C LYS A 115 11.93 1.32 10.59
N THR A 116 12.63 0.62 9.70
CA THR A 116 13.55 -0.47 10.08
C THR A 116 14.91 0.05 10.56
N LYS A 117 15.27 1.31 10.26
CA LYS A 117 16.51 1.96 10.74
C LYS A 117 16.34 2.75 12.06
N SER A 118 15.10 2.99 12.49
CA SER A 118 14.77 3.65 13.77
C SER A 118 14.54 2.63 14.86
#